data_AF-A0A448HI35-F1
#
_entry.id   AF-A0A448HI35-F1
#
_cell.length_a   1.000
_cell.length_b   1.000
_cell.length_c   1.000
_cell.angle_alpha   90.00
_cell.angle_beta   90.00
_cell.angle_gamma   90.00
#
_symmetry.space_group_name_H-M   'P 1'
#
loop_
_entity.id
_entity.type
_entity.pdbx_description
1 polymer ?
#
loop_
_entity_poly.entity_id
_entity_poly.type
_entity_poly.pdbx_seq_one_letter_code
_entity_poly.pdbx_strand_id
1 'polypeptide(L)'
;MSNVQADLDSLRQLYNTLKNDVELSHSIQTDTDSALSNTVWESANAEKFRAAWDEFKPKLIAFEQTFADAASDVATNHNNLVIANGEDDEHLPPVTAIA
;
A
#
# COMPACT_ATOMS: atom_id res chain seq x y z
N MET A 1 -4.32 -16.97 -24.62
CA MET A 1 -3.68 -15.77 -24.06
C MET A 1 -2.24 -15.74 -24.56
N SER A 2 -1.80 -14.61 -25.10
CA SER A 2 -0.36 -14.40 -25.36
C SER A 2 0.38 -14.42 -24.02
N ASN A 3 1.68 -14.71 -24.02
CA ASN A 3 2.49 -14.55 -22.79
C ASN A 3 2.40 -13.10 -22.26
N VAL A 4 2.26 -12.13 -23.17
CA VAL A 4 2.10 -10.70 -22.84
C VAL A 4 0.83 -10.46 -22.00
N GLN A 5 -0.33 -11.03 -22.37
CA GLN A 5 -1.54 -10.85 -21.56
C GLN A 5 -1.38 -11.43 -20.14
N ALA A 6 -0.73 -12.58 -20.01
CA ALA A 6 -0.47 -13.18 -18.69
C ALA A 6 0.46 -12.29 -17.84
N ASP A 7 1.47 -11.68 -18.47
CA ASP A 7 2.37 -10.73 -17.80
C ASP A 7 1.61 -9.47 -17.35
N LEU A 8 0.76 -8.91 -18.21
CA LEU A 8 -0.11 -7.77 -17.89
C LEU A 8 -1.03 -8.07 -16.70
N ASP A 9 -1.69 -9.22 -16.71
CA ASP A 9 -2.58 -9.64 -15.62
C ASP A 9 -1.81 -9.78 -14.30
N SER A 10 -0.59 -10.32 -14.34
CA SER A 10 0.26 -10.47 -13.15
C SER A 10 0.70 -9.11 -12.58
N LEU A 11 1.04 -8.14 -13.45
CA LEU A 11 1.40 -6.79 -13.04
C LEU A 11 0.21 -6.04 -12.47
N ARG A 12 -0.98 -6.18 -13.08
CA ARG A 12 -2.23 -5.61 -12.55
C ARG A 12 -2.56 -6.18 -11.17
N GLN A 13 -2.36 -7.48 -10.97
CA GLN A 13 -2.57 -8.11 -9.67
C GLN A 13 -1.61 -7.53 -8.62
N LEU A 14 -0.31 -7.44 -8.93
CA LEU A 14 0.67 -6.85 -8.02
C LEU A 14 0.36 -5.39 -7.71
N TYR A 15 0.03 -4.58 -8.72
CA TYR A 15 -0.41 -3.19 -8.56
C TYR A 15 -1.58 -3.07 -7.58
N ASN A 16 -2.62 -3.88 -7.76
CA ASN A 16 -3.80 -3.86 -6.90
C ASN A 16 -3.47 -4.27 -5.46
N THR A 17 -2.59 -5.25 -5.26
CA THR A 17 -2.12 -5.62 -3.92
C THR A 17 -1.42 -4.45 -3.24
N LEU A 18 -0.42 -3.85 -3.90
CA LEU A 18 0.36 -2.74 -3.33
C LEU A 18 -0.53 -1.51 -3.07
N LYS A 19 -1.46 -1.20 -3.99
CA LYS A 19 -2.44 -0.13 -3.80
C LYS A 19 -3.33 -0.38 -2.57
N ASN A 20 -3.82 -1.60 -2.38
CA ASN A 20 -4.64 -1.94 -1.21
C ASN A 20 -3.81 -1.87 0.09
N ASP A 21 -2.53 -2.23 0.04
CA ASP A 21 -1.63 -2.16 1.20
C ASP A 21 -1.35 -0.72 1.64
N VAL A 22 -1.41 0.27 0.73
CA VAL A 22 -1.41 1.71 1.08
C VAL A 22 -2.62 2.04 1.98
N GLU A 23 -3.83 1.68 1.52
CA GLU A 23 -5.09 1.95 2.24
C GLU A 23 -5.12 1.23 3.61
N LEU A 24 -4.63 -0.02 3.66
CA LEU A 24 -4.53 -0.79 4.90
C LEU A 24 -3.51 -0.18 5.87
N SER A 25 -2.35 0.25 5.38
CA SER A 25 -1.33 0.88 6.22
C SER A 25 -1.86 2.15 6.85
N HIS A 26 -2.54 3.01 6.08
CA HIS A 26 -3.17 4.22 6.60
C HIS A 26 -4.27 3.92 7.64
N SER A 27 -5.13 2.94 7.36
CA SER A 27 -6.22 2.56 8.27
C SER A 27 -5.68 2.03 9.61
N ILE A 28 -4.66 1.16 9.57
CA ILE A 28 -4.02 0.66 10.80
C ILE A 28 -3.48 1.82 11.65
N GLN A 29 -2.87 2.84 11.04
CA GLN A 29 -2.34 3.99 11.76
C GLN A 29 -3.46 4.81 12.41
N THR A 30 -4.47 5.20 11.63
CA THR A 30 -5.51 6.13 12.06
C THR A 30 -6.50 5.50 13.02
N ASP A 31 -6.93 4.26 12.77
CA ASP A 31 -7.85 3.53 13.64
C ASP A 31 -7.20 3.21 14.98
N THR A 32 -5.93 2.78 14.98
CA THR A 32 -5.21 2.46 16.23
C THR A 32 -5.00 3.73 17.06
N ASP A 33 -4.56 4.83 16.45
CA ASP A 33 -4.40 6.11 17.16
C ASP A 33 -5.71 6.60 17.78
N SER A 34 -6.79 6.57 16.99
CA SER A 34 -8.12 6.96 17.44
C SER A 34 -8.60 6.08 18.61
N ALA A 35 -8.41 4.77 18.51
CA ALA A 35 -8.77 3.85 19.58
C ALA A 35 -7.94 4.08 20.86
N LEU A 36 -6.63 4.32 20.71
CA LEU A 36 -5.74 4.61 21.84
C LEU A 36 -6.08 5.92 22.54
N SER A 37 -6.45 6.97 21.78
CA SER A 37 -6.81 8.28 22.35
C SER A 37 -8.17 8.27 23.05
N ASN A 38 -9.09 7.39 22.60
CA ASN A 38 -10.45 7.32 23.13
C ASN A 38 -10.64 6.29 24.25
N THR A 39 -9.59 5.57 24.65
CA THR A 39 -9.66 4.48 25.63
C THR A 39 -8.78 4.72 26.85
N VAL A 40 -9.37 4.62 28.05
CA VAL A 40 -8.61 4.56 29.32
C VAL A 40 -8.09 3.15 29.53
N TRP A 41 -6.87 2.89 29.05
CA TRP A 41 -6.16 1.62 29.21
C TRP A 41 -4.78 1.84 29.86
N GLU A 42 -4.68 1.60 31.17
CA GLU A 42 -3.54 1.98 32.03
C GLU A 42 -2.83 0.77 32.67
N SER A 43 -2.74 -0.33 31.94
CA SER A 43 -2.02 -1.54 32.40
C SER A 43 -0.57 -1.55 31.92
N ALA A 44 0.29 -2.39 32.54
CA ALA A 44 1.66 -2.61 32.07
C ALA A 44 1.75 -3.08 30.61
N ASN A 45 0.73 -3.79 30.10
CA ASN A 45 0.67 -4.17 28.69
C ASN A 45 0.31 -2.98 27.79
N ALA A 46 -0.45 -2.02 28.31
CA ALA A 46 -0.81 -0.80 27.62
C ALA A 46 0.42 0.11 27.41
N GLU A 47 1.28 0.21 28.42
CA GLU A 47 2.57 0.91 28.33
C GLU A 47 3.48 0.26 27.30
N LYS A 48 3.65 -1.07 27.36
CA LYS A 48 4.45 -1.82 26.38
C LYS A 48 3.93 -1.66 24.96
N PHE A 49 2.62 -1.72 24.77
CA PHE A 49 2.01 -1.55 23.46
C PHE A 49 2.25 -0.14 22.93
N ARG A 50 1.99 0.91 23.72
CA ARG A 50 2.21 2.30 23.30
C ARG A 50 3.67 2.56 22.93
N ALA A 51 4.62 2.06 23.72
CA ALA A 51 6.04 2.17 23.40
C ALA A 51 6.41 1.47 22.07
N ALA A 52 5.89 0.26 21.82
CA ALA A 52 6.11 -0.44 20.56
C ALA A 52 5.41 0.27 19.38
N TRP A 53 4.22 0.83 19.61
CA TRP A 53 3.45 1.57 18.63
C TRP A 53 4.16 2.86 18.22
N ASP A 54 4.71 3.62 19.17
CA ASP A 54 5.47 4.84 18.91
C ASP A 54 6.73 4.56 18.06
N GLU A 55 7.36 3.38 18.21
CA GLU A 55 8.49 2.96 17.37
C GLU A 55 8.04 2.45 16.00
N PHE A 56 6.96 1.68 15.94
CA PHE A 56 6.51 1.01 14.73
C PHE A 56 5.76 1.93 13.78
N LYS A 57 4.88 2.81 14.28
CA LYS A 57 4.02 3.67 13.48
C LYS A 57 4.81 4.53 12.47
N PRO A 58 5.93 5.20 12.82
CA PRO A 58 6.72 5.94 11.84
C PRO A 58 7.29 5.04 10.72
N LYS A 59 7.62 3.78 11.03
CA LYS A 59 8.08 2.80 10.03
C LYS A 59 6.92 2.38 9.14
N LEU A 60 5.72 2.21 9.68
CA LEU A 60 4.51 1.93 8.91
C LEU A 60 4.16 3.08 7.96
N ILE A 61 4.24 4.35 8.40
CA ILE A 61 4.08 5.54 7.54
C ILE A 61 5.09 5.52 6.39
N ALA A 62 6.36 5.27 6.69
CA ALA A 62 7.40 5.20 5.66
C ALA A 62 7.16 4.04 4.67
N PHE A 63 6.61 2.93 5.16
CA PHE A 63 6.30 1.77 4.33
C PHE A 63 5.07 1.99 3.46
N GLU A 64 4.08 2.75 3.93
CA GLU A 64 2.94 3.22 3.12
C GLU A 64 3.42 4.00 1.89
N GLN A 65 4.36 4.93 2.06
CA GLN A 65 4.98 5.64 0.94
C GLN A 65 5.70 4.66 -0.01
N THR A 66 6.39 3.67 0.55
CA THR A 66 7.09 2.65 -0.25
C THR A 66 6.11 1.80 -1.07
N PHE A 67 4.95 1.45 -0.51
CA PHE A 67 3.88 0.76 -1.24
C PHE A 67 3.35 1.61 -2.41
N ALA A 68 3.11 2.91 -2.18
CA ALA A 68 2.63 3.83 -3.21
C ALA A 68 3.63 4.01 -4.35
N ASP A 69 4.92 4.17 -4.02
CA ASP A 69 6.00 4.30 -4.99
C ASP A 69 6.13 3.01 -5.83
N ALA A 70 6.10 1.85 -5.17
CA ALA A 70 6.17 0.55 -5.84
C ALA A 70 4.95 0.29 -6.73
N ALA A 71 3.74 0.61 -6.27
CA ALA A 71 2.53 0.48 -7.09
C ALA A 71 2.62 1.38 -8.34
N SER A 72 3.11 2.61 -8.20
CA SER A 72 3.31 3.54 -9.32
C SER A 72 4.34 3.03 -10.33
N ASP A 73 5.42 2.40 -9.86
CA ASP A 73 6.42 1.77 -10.75
C ASP A 73 5.83 0.56 -11.49
N VAL A 74 5.07 -0.30 -10.81
CA VAL A 74 4.38 -1.43 -11.44
C VAL A 74 3.35 -0.95 -12.47
N ALA A 75 2.60 0.10 -12.19
CA ALA A 75 1.68 0.73 -13.14
C ALA A 75 2.43 1.25 -14.38
N THR A 76 3.58 1.89 -14.18
CA THR A 76 4.45 2.35 -15.28
C THR A 76 4.92 1.18 -16.14
N ASN A 77 5.38 0.10 -15.51
CA ASN A 77 5.82 -1.10 -16.23
C ASN A 77 4.67 -1.76 -17.02
N HIS A 78 3.50 -1.92 -16.39
CA HIS A 78 2.28 -2.43 -17.05
C HIS A 78 1.95 -1.60 -18.29
N ASN A 79 1.84 -0.28 -18.14
CA ASN A 79 1.45 0.62 -19.22
C ASN A 79 2.49 0.62 -20.36
N ASN A 80 3.78 0.55 -20.04
CA ASN A 80 4.83 0.42 -21.05
C ASN A 80 4.71 -0.88 -21.86
N LEU A 81 4.35 -1.99 -21.22
CA LEU A 81 4.11 -3.26 -21.92
C LEU A 81 2.86 -3.22 -22.80
N VAL A 82 1.78 -2.60 -22.34
CA VAL A 82 0.57 -2.38 -23.16
C VAL A 82 0.94 -1.61 -24.44
N ILE A 83 1.63 -0.48 -24.29
CA ILE A 83 2.04 0.38 -25.41
C ILE A 83 3.01 -0.34 -26.35
N ALA A 84 4.03 -1.01 -25.81
CA ALA A 84 5.07 -1.65 -26.60
C ALA A 84 4.56 -2.82 -27.46
N ASN A 85 3.51 -3.51 -27.00
CA ASN A 85 2.93 -4.65 -27.69
C ASN A 85 1.63 -4.32 -28.43
N GLY A 86 1.10 -3.11 -28.30
CA GLY A 86 -0.16 -2.69 -28.92
C GLY A 86 -1.37 -3.46 -28.39
N GLU A 87 -1.32 -3.90 -27.13
CA GLU A 87 -2.43 -4.59 -26.47
C GLU A 87 -3.57 -3.59 -26.17
N ASP A 88 -4.81 -4.05 -26.19
CA ASP A 88 -5.99 -3.27 -25.84
C ASP A 88 -6.35 -3.50 -24.36
N ASP A 89 -5.54 -2.93 -23.46
CA ASP A 89 -5.68 -3.06 -22.02
C ASP A 89 -5.69 -1.70 -21.30
N GLU A 90 -6.34 -1.66 -20.14
CA GLU A 90 -6.51 -0.43 -19.35
C GLU A 90 -5.18 0.07 -18.78
N HIS A 91 -4.94 1.38 -18.89
CA HIS A 91 -3.77 1.98 -18.27
C HIS A 91 -3.99 2.23 -16.78
N LEU A 92 -3.06 1.74 -15.97
CA LEU A 92 -3.11 1.89 -14.52
C LEU A 92 -2.61 3.28 -14.12
N PRO A 93 -3.34 4.02 -13.25
CA PRO A 93 -2.90 5.32 -12.78
C PRO A 93 -1.78 5.20 -11.72
N PRO A 94 -1.01 6.28 -11.47
CA PRO A 94 -0.09 6.31 -10.34
C PRO A 94 -0.86 6.29 -9.01
N VAL A 95 -0.21 5.76 -7.97
CA VAL A 95 -0.72 5.68 -6.61
C VAL A 95 0.06 6.64 -5.71
N THR A 96 -0.62 7.27 -4.77
CA THR A 96 -0.02 8.15 -3.77
C THR A 96 -0.32 7.62 -2.37
N ALA A 97 0.60 7.83 -1.43
CA ALA A 97 0.32 7.62 -0.01
C ALA A 97 -0.82 8.55 0.45
N ILE A 98 -1.50 8.15 1.53
CA ILE A 98 -2.61 8.89 2.11
C ILE A 98 -2.04 9.81 3.20
N ALA A 99 -2.43 11.10 3.11
CA ALA A 99 -1.97 12.14 4.04
C ALA A 99 -2.68 12.11 5.40
#